data_AF-A0A533W5K1-F1
#
_entry.id   AF-A0A533W5K1-F1
#
_cell.length_a   1.000
_cell.length_b   1.000
_cell.length_c   1.000
_cell.angle_alpha   90.00
_cell.angle_beta   90.00
_cell.angle_gamma   90.00
#
_symmetry.space_group_name_H-M   'P 1'
#
loop_
_entity.id
_entity.type
_entity.pdbx_description
1 polymer ?
#
loop_
_entity_poly.entity_id
_entity_poly.type
_entity_poly.pdbx_seq_one_letter_code
_entity_poly.pdbx_strand_id
1 'polypeptide(L)'
;MRKLILLPLTFLVLLAAFNFVPALAHTALKHGDVQVEVGWGNEPALVNQLNTITIEVTKISDGKPIENALAQADISVSKGAIVKPLEFLPQEKPGLYAATILPSQTGQLSVMIKGTIGGQAFDDTAKIEDVEDSKLLEFPRTTGGDISQEAIKQLQTVINDLTAQVDEANIAAKEAKSAAASSAELKTAVDSAYLFGMIGIAVGVAGIAIGVAALSRREKV
;
A
#
# COMPACT_ATOMS: atom_id res chain seq x y z
N MET A 1 -41.28 -26.88 47.66
CA MET A 1 -39.93 -27.50 47.64
C MET A 1 -39.42 -27.89 46.22
N ARG A 2 -40.06 -27.47 45.11
CA ARG A 2 -39.66 -27.83 43.71
C ARG A 2 -38.66 -26.88 43.04
N LYS A 3 -38.29 -25.76 43.68
CA LYS A 3 -37.40 -24.74 43.09
C LYS A 3 -35.93 -24.85 43.50
N LEU A 4 -35.59 -25.72 44.45
CA LEU A 4 -34.21 -25.85 44.96
C LEU A 4 -33.33 -26.83 44.15
N ILE A 5 -33.94 -27.66 43.30
CA ILE A 5 -33.23 -28.65 42.45
C ILE A 5 -32.96 -28.09 41.03
N LEU A 6 -33.63 -27.00 40.63
CA LEU A 6 -33.46 -26.38 39.31
C LEU A 6 -32.13 -25.62 39.19
N LEU A 7 -31.65 -25.00 40.26
CA LEU A 7 -30.41 -24.20 40.28
C LEU A 7 -29.14 -25.01 39.93
N PRO A 8 -28.87 -26.20 40.52
CA PRO A 8 -27.67 -26.97 40.17
C PRO A 8 -27.73 -27.54 38.75
N LEU A 9 -28.93 -27.85 38.24
CA LEU A 9 -29.10 -28.38 36.89
C LEU A 9 -28.84 -27.31 35.82
N THR A 10 -29.30 -26.07 36.06
CA THR A 10 -28.96 -24.93 35.19
C THR A 10 -27.47 -24.60 35.20
N PHE A 11 -26.79 -24.75 36.35
CA PHE A 11 -25.35 -24.52 36.45
C PHE A 11 -24.55 -25.58 35.68
N LEU A 12 -24.97 -26.84 35.73
CA LEU A 12 -24.34 -27.95 35.01
C LEU A 12 -24.49 -27.83 33.48
N VAL A 13 -25.66 -27.37 33.00
CA VAL A 13 -25.89 -27.09 31.57
C VAL A 13 -25.05 -25.92 31.08
N LEU A 14 -24.82 -24.91 31.93
CA LEU A 14 -23.96 -23.76 31.59
C LEU A 14 -22.47 -24.14 31.49
N LEU A 15 -22.00 -25.06 32.34
CA LEU A 15 -20.64 -25.59 32.28
C LEU A 15 -20.40 -26.44 31.03
N ALA A 16 -21.41 -27.19 30.56
CA ALA A 16 -21.31 -28.01 29.35
C ALA A 16 -21.28 -27.19 28.05
N ALA A 17 -21.60 -25.89 28.09
CA ALA A 17 -21.52 -24.98 26.95
C ALA A 17 -20.11 -24.41 26.73
N PHE A 18 -19.18 -24.60 27.68
CA PHE A 18 -17.78 -24.23 27.50
C PHE A 18 -17.08 -25.24 26.59
N ASN A 19 -17.09 -24.95 25.29
CA ASN A 19 -16.18 -25.57 24.35
C ASN A 19 -14.77 -25.05 24.66
N PHE A 20 -13.99 -25.82 25.42
CA PHE A 20 -12.55 -25.61 25.52
C PHE A 20 -11.94 -25.97 24.17
N VAL A 21 -11.80 -24.99 23.28
CA VAL A 21 -10.86 -25.12 22.17
C VAL A 21 -9.47 -24.98 22.81
N PRO A 22 -8.61 -26.02 22.77
CA PRO A 22 -7.24 -25.84 23.21
C PRO A 22 -6.62 -24.77 22.31
N ALA A 23 -6.26 -23.64 22.90
CA ALA A 23 -5.32 -22.70 22.29
C ALA A 23 -3.95 -23.37 22.39
N LEU A 24 -3.64 -24.28 21.46
CA LEU A 24 -2.26 -24.68 21.27
C LEU A 24 -1.58 -23.53 20.53
N ALA A 25 -0.59 -22.93 21.16
CA ALA A 25 0.27 -21.90 20.57
C ALA A 25 1.18 -22.47 19.45
N HIS A 26 1.17 -23.77 19.24
CA HIS A 26 1.87 -24.43 18.13
C HIS A 26 0.90 -25.31 17.35
N THR A 27 1.01 -25.27 16.03
CA THR A 27 0.27 -26.17 15.14
C THR A 27 0.98 -27.51 15.01
N ALA A 28 0.30 -28.59 15.37
CA ALA A 28 0.81 -29.95 15.26
C ALA A 28 0.35 -30.64 13.96
N LEU A 29 1.29 -31.11 13.15
CA LEU A 29 1.09 -31.96 11.99
C LEU A 29 1.56 -33.38 12.31
N LYS A 30 0.84 -34.41 11.87
CA LYS A 30 1.11 -35.80 12.24
C LYS A 30 1.05 -36.71 11.03
N HIS A 31 2.12 -37.49 10.82
CA HIS A 31 2.20 -38.52 9.79
C HIS A 31 2.90 -39.75 10.36
N GLY A 32 2.24 -40.91 10.31
CA GLY A 32 2.78 -42.14 10.89
C GLY A 32 3.12 -41.99 12.37
N ASP A 33 4.36 -42.29 12.74
CA ASP A 33 4.90 -42.12 14.09
C ASP A 33 5.60 -40.77 14.30
N VAL A 34 5.48 -39.81 13.38
CA VAL A 34 6.16 -38.51 13.44
C VAL A 34 5.15 -37.39 13.70
N GLN A 35 5.44 -36.56 14.70
CA GLN A 35 4.74 -35.31 14.98
C GLN A 35 5.68 -34.14 14.75
N VAL A 36 5.17 -33.12 14.06
CA VAL A 36 5.85 -31.87 13.76
C VAL A 36 5.04 -30.75 14.37
N GLU A 37 5.58 -30.06 15.36
CA GLU A 37 4.98 -28.86 15.96
C GLU A 37 5.64 -27.61 15.38
N VAL A 38 4.82 -26.68 14.89
CA VAL A 38 5.29 -25.47 14.22
C VAL A 38 4.73 -24.25 14.95
N GLY A 39 5.58 -23.25 15.21
CA GLY A 39 5.16 -22.01 15.86
C GLY A 39 6.22 -20.93 15.88
N TRP A 40 6.08 -20.01 16.84
CA TRP A 40 7.01 -18.89 17.03
C TRP A 40 8.05 -19.19 18.12
N GLY A 41 9.24 -18.62 17.98
CA GLY A 41 10.27 -18.70 19.03
C GLY A 41 9.99 -17.74 20.19
N ASN A 42 9.54 -16.53 19.86
CA ASN A 42 9.09 -15.54 20.83
C ASN A 42 7.63 -15.19 20.59
N GLU A 43 6.81 -15.34 21.64
CA GLU A 43 5.37 -15.12 21.59
C GLU A 43 4.92 -14.00 22.55
N PRO A 44 4.00 -13.11 22.13
CA PRO A 44 3.41 -13.06 20.79
C PRO A 44 4.44 -12.62 19.73
N ALA A 45 4.23 -13.03 18.48
CA ALA A 45 5.07 -12.56 17.39
C ALA A 45 4.72 -11.12 17.05
N LEU A 46 5.70 -10.22 17.01
CA LEU A 46 5.47 -8.79 16.82
C LEU A 46 6.00 -8.29 15.50
N VAL A 47 5.25 -7.38 14.88
CA VAL A 47 5.68 -6.72 13.64
C VAL A 47 6.96 -5.91 13.88
N ASN A 48 7.87 -5.96 12.90
CA ASN A 48 9.17 -5.29 12.90
C ASN A 48 10.11 -5.68 14.05
N GLN A 49 9.90 -6.84 14.69
CA GLN A 49 10.82 -7.39 15.67
C GLN A 49 11.44 -8.69 15.18
N LEU A 50 12.75 -8.85 15.39
CA LEU A 50 13.44 -10.09 15.01
C LEU A 50 12.87 -11.25 15.83
N ASN A 51 12.52 -12.33 15.16
CA ASN A 51 11.94 -13.52 15.78
C ASN A 51 12.44 -14.78 15.05
N THR A 52 12.00 -15.94 15.50
CA THR A 52 12.23 -17.21 14.81
C THR A 52 10.91 -17.94 14.62
N ILE A 53 10.83 -18.73 13.55
CA ILE A 53 9.84 -19.80 13.43
C ILE A 53 10.51 -21.06 13.95
N THR A 54 9.82 -21.80 14.80
CA THR A 54 10.31 -23.04 15.42
C THR A 54 9.60 -24.23 14.81
N ILE A 55 10.36 -25.33 14.66
CA ILE A 55 9.85 -26.64 14.33
C ILE A 55 10.41 -27.65 15.32
N GLU A 56 9.53 -28.32 16.05
CA GLU A 56 9.89 -29.44 16.92
C GLU A 56 9.41 -30.75 16.31
N VAL A 57 10.32 -31.73 16.19
CA VAL A 57 10.03 -33.04 15.61
C VAL A 57 10.19 -34.12 16.66
N THR A 58 9.11 -34.85 16.93
CA THR A 58 9.07 -35.93 17.94
C THR A 58 8.41 -37.18 17.40
N LYS A 59 8.68 -38.32 18.04
CA LYS A 59 7.91 -39.55 17.84
C LYS A 59 6.63 -39.53 18.66
N ILE A 60 5.53 -39.99 18.06
CA ILE A 60 4.25 -40.08 18.75
C ILE A 60 4.25 -41.23 19.76
N SER A 61 4.90 -42.34 19.43
CA SER A 61 4.92 -43.58 20.21
C SER A 61 5.58 -43.44 21.59
N ASP A 62 6.68 -42.69 21.69
CA ASP A 62 7.46 -42.56 22.92
C ASP A 62 7.84 -41.11 23.28
N GLY A 63 7.38 -40.12 22.51
CA GLY A 63 7.62 -38.70 22.76
C GLY A 63 9.07 -38.26 22.53
N LYS A 64 9.95 -39.13 22.04
CA LYS A 64 11.37 -38.79 21.88
C LYS A 64 11.59 -37.87 20.68
N PRO A 65 12.55 -36.94 20.78
CA PRO A 65 12.92 -36.08 19.66
C PRO A 65 13.56 -36.88 18.52
N ILE A 66 13.36 -36.40 17.29
CA ILE A 66 14.02 -36.93 16.10
C ILE A 66 15.08 -35.92 15.66
N GLU A 67 16.35 -36.30 15.79
CA GLU A 67 17.47 -35.47 15.34
C GLU A 67 17.68 -35.57 13.82
N ASN A 68 18.33 -34.55 13.26
CA ASN A 68 18.53 -34.38 11.81
C ASN A 68 17.25 -34.60 10.95
N ALA A 69 16.07 -34.35 11.53
CA ALA A 69 14.80 -34.72 10.93
C ALA A 69 14.47 -33.93 9.66
N LEU A 70 14.96 -32.69 9.55
CA LEU A 70 14.66 -31.78 8.45
C LEU A 70 15.62 -31.88 7.26
N ALA A 71 16.59 -32.80 7.29
CA ALA A 71 17.66 -32.89 6.29
C ALA A 71 17.18 -33.12 4.84
N GLN A 72 15.94 -33.60 4.66
CA GLN A 72 15.33 -33.88 3.37
C GLN A 72 14.00 -33.14 3.19
N ALA A 73 13.82 -32.04 3.92
CA ALA A 73 12.62 -31.21 3.87
C ALA A 73 12.94 -29.81 3.34
N ASP A 74 12.12 -29.35 2.40
CA ASP A 74 12.08 -27.97 1.94
C ASP A 74 10.97 -27.25 2.70
N ILE A 75 11.35 -26.21 3.45
CA ILE A 75 10.42 -25.48 4.31
C ILE A 75 10.43 -24.01 3.92
N SER A 76 9.24 -23.45 3.80
CA SER A 76 9.05 -22.04 3.43
C SER A 76 7.93 -21.43 4.25
N VAL A 77 7.97 -20.12 4.44
CA VAL A 77 6.89 -19.35 5.03
C VAL A 77 6.15 -18.59 3.93
N SER A 78 4.85 -18.44 4.10
CA SER A 78 3.98 -17.74 3.17
C SER A 78 3.06 -16.75 3.87
N LYS A 79 2.75 -15.66 3.16
CA LYS A 79 1.70 -14.69 3.49
C LYS A 79 0.90 -14.43 2.23
N GLY A 80 -0.28 -15.06 2.12
CA GLY A 80 -1.04 -15.06 0.88
C GLY A 80 -0.25 -15.71 -0.27
N ALA A 81 -0.06 -14.99 -1.38
CA ALA A 81 0.69 -15.48 -2.54
C ALA A 81 2.22 -15.32 -2.45
N ILE A 82 2.71 -14.63 -1.41
CA ILE A 82 4.16 -14.38 -1.24
C ILE A 82 4.75 -15.54 -0.45
N VAL A 83 5.79 -16.17 -0.99
CA VAL A 83 6.50 -17.31 -0.40
C VAL A 83 7.97 -16.96 -0.21
N LYS A 84 8.53 -17.34 0.94
CA LYS A 84 9.94 -17.18 1.28
C LYS A 84 10.49 -18.50 1.85
N PRO A 85 11.50 -19.13 1.21
CA PRO A 85 12.22 -20.26 1.79
C PRO A 85 12.87 -19.89 3.13
N LEU A 86 12.90 -20.83 4.06
CA LEU A 86 13.51 -20.68 5.37
C LEU A 86 14.57 -21.74 5.58
N GLU A 87 15.72 -21.32 6.11
CA GLU A 87 16.78 -22.21 6.53
C GLU A 87 16.64 -22.48 8.03
N PHE A 88 16.38 -23.74 8.38
CA PHE A 88 16.21 -24.18 9.76
C PHE A 88 17.51 -24.76 10.30
N LEU A 89 17.97 -24.20 11.41
CA LEU A 89 19.17 -24.67 12.11
C LEU A 89 18.78 -25.44 13.38
N PRO A 90 19.46 -26.57 13.70
CA PRO A 90 19.28 -27.27 14.96
C PRO A 90 19.52 -26.36 16.16
N GLN A 91 18.75 -26.56 17.23
CA GLN A 91 18.89 -25.84 18.49
C GLN A 91 19.48 -26.75 19.59
N GLU A 92 19.80 -26.17 20.75
CA GLU A 92 20.32 -26.91 21.92
C GLU A 92 19.37 -28.04 22.38
N LYS A 93 18.06 -27.86 22.21
CA LYS A 93 17.06 -28.89 22.48
C LYS A 93 17.03 -29.88 21.29
N PRO A 94 17.29 -31.19 21.50
CA PRO A 94 17.23 -32.17 20.42
C PRO A 94 15.86 -32.19 19.74
N GLY A 95 15.85 -32.32 18.42
CA GLY A 95 14.63 -32.31 17.60
C GLY A 95 13.98 -30.94 17.44
N LEU A 96 14.52 -29.88 18.06
CA LEU A 96 14.09 -28.50 17.85
C LEU A 96 14.96 -27.81 16.80
N TYR A 97 14.30 -27.11 15.89
CA TYR A 97 14.91 -26.32 14.83
C TYR A 97 14.33 -24.92 14.83
N ALA A 98 15.13 -23.92 14.46
CA ALA A 98 14.66 -22.56 14.33
C ALA A 98 15.18 -21.91 13.05
N ALA A 99 14.34 -21.09 12.43
CA ALA A 99 14.68 -20.25 11.30
C ALA A 99 14.39 -18.78 11.64
N THR A 100 15.39 -17.93 11.46
CA THR A 100 15.27 -16.50 11.78
C THR A 100 14.44 -15.77 10.74
N ILE A 101 13.54 -14.90 11.22
CA ILE A 101 12.68 -14.06 10.39
C ILE A 101 12.42 -12.71 11.06
N LEU A 102 12.23 -11.68 10.23
CA LEU A 102 11.71 -10.38 10.63
C LEU A 102 10.31 -10.22 10.03
N PRO A 103 9.22 -10.41 10.80
CA PRO A 103 7.87 -10.20 10.30
C PRO A 103 7.64 -8.71 10.03
N SER A 104 7.37 -8.33 8.79
CA SER A 104 7.19 -6.91 8.40
C SER A 104 5.73 -6.46 8.33
N GLN A 105 4.78 -7.38 8.52
CA GLN A 105 3.34 -7.11 8.46
C GLN A 105 2.58 -7.97 9.47
N THR A 106 1.59 -7.37 10.12
CA THR A 106 0.67 -8.06 11.05
C THR A 106 -0.21 -9.09 10.35
N GLY A 107 -0.78 -10.01 11.12
CA GLY A 107 -1.70 -11.06 10.67
C GLY A 107 -1.02 -12.40 10.34
N GLN A 108 -1.86 -13.39 10.02
CA GLN A 108 -1.49 -14.80 9.84
C GLN A 108 -0.36 -15.04 8.84
N LEU A 109 0.55 -15.95 9.21
CA LEU A 109 1.52 -16.57 8.31
C LEU A 109 1.25 -18.08 8.22
N SER A 110 1.78 -18.72 7.18
CA SER A 110 1.69 -20.18 7.03
C SER A 110 3.02 -20.78 6.65
N VAL A 111 3.41 -21.85 7.34
CA VAL A 111 4.63 -22.62 7.08
C VAL A 111 4.28 -23.79 6.18
N MET A 112 4.88 -23.81 5.00
CA MET A 112 4.73 -24.85 3.99
C MET A 112 5.89 -25.83 4.13
N ILE A 113 5.58 -27.12 4.27
CA ILE A 113 6.54 -28.19 4.49
C ILE A 113 6.39 -29.21 3.37
N LYS A 114 7.49 -29.47 2.65
CA LYS A 114 7.55 -30.49 1.60
C LYS A 114 8.76 -31.38 1.76
N GLY A 115 8.61 -32.67 1.47
CA GLY A 115 9.71 -33.62 1.48
C GLY A 115 9.58 -34.66 2.59
N THR A 116 10.69 -35.06 3.19
CA THR A 116 10.71 -36.12 4.20
C THR A 116 11.17 -35.58 5.55
N ILE A 117 10.35 -35.77 6.58
CA ILE A 117 10.69 -35.46 7.98
C ILE A 117 10.66 -36.74 8.80
N GLY A 118 11.77 -37.07 9.46
CA GLY A 118 11.85 -38.26 10.31
C GLY A 118 11.51 -39.58 9.60
N GLY A 119 11.72 -39.64 8.28
CA GLY A 119 11.39 -40.79 7.43
C GLY A 119 9.94 -40.85 6.94
N GLN A 120 9.11 -39.85 7.24
CA GLN A 120 7.73 -39.74 6.76
C GLN A 120 7.60 -38.64 5.71
N ALA A 121 6.77 -38.85 4.70
CA ALA A 121 6.50 -37.86 3.66
C ALA A 121 5.55 -36.77 4.20
N PHE A 122 5.89 -35.51 3.96
CA PHE A 122 5.09 -34.33 4.29
C PHE A 122 4.86 -33.49 3.01
N ASP A 123 3.63 -33.00 2.85
CA ASP A 123 3.22 -31.98 1.88
C ASP A 123 2.09 -31.17 2.51
N ASP A 124 2.44 -30.48 3.60
CA ASP A 124 1.49 -29.86 4.51
C ASP A 124 1.72 -28.35 4.60
N THR A 125 0.69 -27.65 5.06
CA THR A 125 0.76 -26.22 5.39
C THR A 125 0.21 -26.00 6.78
N ALA A 126 1.07 -25.56 7.69
CA ALA A 126 0.70 -25.19 9.05
C ALA A 126 0.42 -23.69 9.14
N LYS A 127 -0.73 -23.29 9.67
CA LYS A 127 -1.03 -21.90 10.00
C LYS A 127 -0.50 -21.61 11.39
N ILE A 128 0.36 -20.61 11.52
CA ILE A 128 0.86 -20.15 12.82
C ILE A 128 0.07 -18.91 13.26
N GLU A 129 0.23 -18.57 14.53
CA GLU A 129 -0.40 -17.45 15.21
C GLU A 129 -0.10 -16.14 14.48
N ASP A 130 -1.07 -15.24 14.54
CA ASP A 130 -0.99 -13.96 13.87
C ASP A 130 0.16 -13.11 14.43
N VAL A 131 0.87 -12.42 13.53
CA VAL A 131 1.81 -11.38 13.93
C VAL A 131 1.01 -10.20 14.48
N GLU A 132 1.25 -9.83 15.73
CA GLU A 132 0.57 -8.74 16.42
C GLU A 132 1.26 -7.38 16.22
N ASP A 133 0.50 -6.31 16.45
CA ASP A 133 1.01 -4.94 16.44
C ASP A 133 1.76 -4.66 17.76
N SER A 134 3.02 -4.22 17.66
CA SER A 134 3.82 -3.84 18.82
C SER A 134 3.18 -2.75 19.68
N LYS A 135 2.32 -1.90 19.09
CA LYS A 135 1.59 -0.84 19.80
C LYS A 135 0.69 -1.37 20.93
N LEU A 136 0.25 -2.62 20.85
CA LEU A 136 -0.55 -3.25 21.89
C LEU A 136 0.22 -3.39 23.21
N LEU A 137 1.55 -3.46 23.13
CA LEU A 137 2.44 -3.69 24.28
C LEU A 137 3.19 -2.42 24.73
N GLU A 138 3.03 -1.29 24.03
CA GLU A 138 3.73 -0.05 24.36
C GLU A 138 3.30 0.54 25.71
N PHE A 139 4.30 0.87 26.53
CA PHE A 139 4.10 1.67 27.73
C PHE A 139 5.24 2.69 27.92
N PRO A 140 4.93 3.99 28.10
CA PRO A 140 3.60 4.59 27.91
C PRO A 140 3.15 4.44 26.45
N ARG A 141 1.84 4.36 26.22
CA ARG A 141 1.30 4.27 24.86
C ARG A 141 1.71 5.50 24.08
N THR A 142 2.38 5.31 22.95
CA THR A 142 2.51 6.39 21.97
C THR A 142 1.21 6.40 21.16
N THR A 143 0.49 7.51 21.16
CA THR A 143 -0.64 7.68 20.23
C THR A 143 0.01 7.79 18.85
N GLY A 144 0.01 6.68 18.11
CA GLY A 144 0.80 6.54 16.90
C GLY A 144 0.63 7.71 15.93
N GLY A 145 1.76 8.27 15.50
CA GLY A 145 1.84 9.20 14.38
C GLY A 145 2.27 10.62 14.75
N ASP A 146 3.44 10.80 15.35
CA ASP A 146 4.11 12.09 15.24
C ASP A 146 4.69 12.21 13.82
N ILE A 147 3.82 12.52 12.85
CA ILE A 147 4.25 13.48 11.84
C ILE A 147 4.63 14.68 12.68
N SER A 148 5.94 14.94 12.79
CA SER A 148 6.43 16.04 13.61
C SER A 148 5.64 17.29 13.25
N GLN A 149 5.25 18.08 14.23
CA GLN A 149 4.57 19.36 13.96
C GLN A 149 5.42 20.20 13.00
N GLU A 150 6.73 20.00 13.02
CA GLU A 150 7.71 20.49 12.07
C GLU A 150 7.45 20.01 10.63
N ALA A 151 7.22 18.72 10.40
CA ALA A 151 6.89 18.18 9.08
C ALA A 151 5.51 18.67 8.57
N ILE A 152 4.52 18.82 9.46
CA ILE A 152 3.21 19.42 9.11
C ILE A 152 3.40 20.89 8.72
N LYS A 153 4.18 21.65 9.49
CA LYS A 153 4.48 23.07 9.18
C LYS A 153 5.25 23.21 7.87
N GLN A 154 6.27 22.39 7.63
CA GLN A 154 7.03 22.40 6.38
C GLN A 154 6.11 22.10 5.18
N LEU A 155 5.22 21.12 5.31
CA LEU A 155 4.26 20.79 4.25
C LEU A 155 3.26 21.93 4.01
N GLN A 156 2.77 22.58 5.07
CA GLN A 156 1.91 23.77 4.95
C GLN A 156 2.63 24.93 4.27
N THR A 157 3.91 25.15 4.57
CA THR A 157 4.72 26.18 3.88
C THR A 157 4.86 25.87 2.39
N VAL A 158 5.18 24.63 2.03
CA VAL A 158 5.30 24.21 0.62
C VAL A 158 3.96 24.35 -0.11
N ILE A 159 2.84 24.01 0.53
CA ILE A 159 1.50 24.17 -0.06
C ILE A 159 1.16 25.64 -0.27
N ASN A 160 1.45 26.51 0.70
CA ASN A 160 1.18 27.95 0.59
C ASN A 160 2.04 28.59 -0.51
N ASP A 161 3.32 28.23 -0.59
CA ASP A 161 4.24 28.71 -1.62
C ASP A 161 3.79 28.26 -3.02
N LEU A 162 3.40 26.98 -3.16
CA LEU A 162 2.88 26.45 -4.43
C LEU A 162 1.56 27.14 -4.83
N THR A 163 0.69 27.44 -3.87
CA THR A 163 -0.56 28.17 -4.12
C THR A 163 -0.27 29.58 -4.64
N ALA A 164 0.67 30.29 -4.01
CA ALA A 164 1.10 31.62 -4.45
C ALA A 164 1.70 31.60 -5.86
N GLN A 165 2.56 30.62 -6.17
CA GLN A 165 3.14 30.46 -7.51
C GLN A 165 2.07 30.17 -8.57
N VAL A 166 1.06 29.34 -8.26
CA VAL A 166 -0.05 29.06 -9.17
C VAL A 166 -0.91 30.30 -9.43
N ASP A 167 -1.17 31.11 -8.40
CA ASP A 167 -1.91 32.36 -8.56
C ASP A 167 -1.15 33.39 -9.40
N GLU A 168 0.16 33.56 -9.14
CA GLU A 168 1.03 34.43 -9.93
C GLU A 168 1.10 33.98 -11.39
N ALA A 169 1.28 32.68 -11.64
CA ALA A 169 1.27 32.11 -12.99
C ALA A 169 -0.09 32.32 -13.69
N ASN A 170 -1.20 32.20 -12.98
CA ASN A 170 -2.54 32.46 -13.52
C ASN A 170 -2.75 33.94 -13.86
N ILE A 171 -2.23 34.86 -13.05
CA ILE A 171 -2.27 36.30 -13.32
C ILE A 171 -1.41 36.62 -14.55
N ALA A 172 -0.16 36.16 -14.58
CA ALA A 172 0.73 36.35 -15.72
C ALA A 172 0.16 35.76 -17.02
N ALA A 173 -0.50 34.59 -16.95
CA ALA A 173 -1.18 33.99 -18.10
C ALA A 173 -2.38 34.83 -18.57
N LYS A 174 -3.16 35.44 -17.66
CA LYS A 174 -4.25 36.35 -18.01
C LYS A 174 -3.74 37.64 -18.64
N GLU A 175 -2.65 38.21 -18.13
CA GLU A 175 -2.00 39.40 -18.68
C GLU A 175 -1.39 39.14 -20.05
N ALA A 176 -0.73 38.00 -20.24
CA ALA A 176 -0.23 37.60 -21.56
C ALA A 176 -1.37 37.42 -22.57
N LYS A 177 -2.52 36.87 -22.13
CA LYS A 177 -3.71 36.69 -22.98
C LYS A 177 -4.38 38.02 -23.34
N SER A 178 -4.47 38.98 -22.41
CA SER A 178 -5.03 40.31 -22.69
C SER A 178 -4.10 41.14 -23.57
N ALA A 179 -2.78 41.07 -23.38
CA ALA A 179 -1.81 41.72 -24.26
C ALA A 179 -1.83 41.15 -25.69
N ALA A 180 -1.98 39.82 -25.82
CA ALA A 180 -2.14 39.16 -27.12
C ALA A 180 -3.45 39.55 -27.81
N ALA A 181 -4.56 39.66 -27.07
CA ALA A 181 -5.85 40.10 -27.60
C ALA A 181 -5.80 41.55 -28.11
N SER A 182 -5.23 42.48 -27.32
CA SER A 182 -5.06 43.88 -27.71
C SER A 182 -4.15 44.04 -28.93
N SER A 183 -3.12 43.20 -29.05
CA SER A 183 -2.21 43.19 -30.21
C SER A 183 -2.89 42.66 -31.48
N ALA A 184 -3.75 41.65 -31.35
CA ALA A 184 -4.55 41.10 -32.45
C ALA A 184 -5.63 42.10 -32.93
N GLU A 185 -6.29 42.78 -32.00
CA GLU A 185 -7.24 43.86 -32.32
C GLU A 185 -6.53 45.04 -33.01
N LEU A 186 -5.36 45.46 -32.51
CA LEU A 186 -4.58 46.54 -33.12
C LEU A 186 -4.11 46.19 -34.53
N LYS A 187 -3.64 44.95 -34.76
CA LYS A 187 -3.24 44.50 -36.11
C LYS A 187 -4.43 44.52 -37.07
N THR A 188 -5.61 44.08 -36.62
CA THR A 188 -6.83 44.08 -37.43
C THR A 188 -7.33 45.50 -37.75
N ALA A 189 -7.23 46.42 -36.78
CA ALA A 189 -7.58 47.83 -36.97
C ALA A 189 -6.61 48.54 -37.94
N VAL A 190 -5.32 48.23 -37.89
CA VAL A 190 -4.32 48.80 -38.80
C VAL A 190 -4.48 48.24 -40.22
N ASP A 191 -4.70 46.93 -40.38
CA ASP A 191 -4.90 46.31 -41.70
C ASP A 191 -6.17 46.84 -42.39
N SER A 192 -7.26 47.04 -41.62
CA SER A 192 -8.49 47.66 -42.14
C SER A 192 -8.30 49.14 -42.48
N ALA A 193 -7.67 49.95 -41.62
CA ALA A 193 -7.37 51.35 -41.90
C ALA A 193 -6.48 51.54 -43.15
N TYR A 194 -5.49 50.66 -43.34
CA TYR A 194 -4.65 50.66 -44.54
C TYR A 194 -5.44 50.34 -45.81
N LEU A 195 -6.34 49.34 -45.75
CA LEU A 195 -7.21 48.99 -46.86
C LEU A 195 -8.18 50.13 -47.22
N PHE A 196 -8.80 50.78 -46.23
CA PHE A 196 -9.65 51.97 -46.47
C PHE A 196 -8.85 53.14 -47.03
N GLY A 197 -7.62 53.37 -46.56
CA GLY A 197 -6.72 54.37 -47.11
C GLY A 197 -6.40 54.12 -48.58
N MET A 198 -6.09 52.87 -48.94
CA MET A 198 -5.81 52.49 -50.33
C MET A 198 -7.03 52.62 -51.25
N ILE A 199 -8.23 52.24 -50.78
CA ILE A 199 -9.47 52.46 -51.53
C ILE A 199 -9.72 53.95 -51.72
N GLY A 200 -9.55 54.78 -50.68
CA GLY A 200 -9.71 56.23 -50.77
C GLY A 200 -8.77 56.87 -51.79
N ILE A 201 -7.50 56.44 -51.83
CA ILE A 201 -6.51 56.91 -52.82
C ILE A 201 -6.93 56.48 -54.23
N ALA A 202 -7.32 55.21 -54.43
CA ALA A 202 -7.72 54.70 -55.74
C ALA A 202 -8.97 55.42 -56.29
N VAL A 203 -9.96 55.67 -55.44
CA VAL A 203 -11.17 56.43 -55.79
C VAL A 203 -10.83 57.89 -56.10
N GLY A 204 -9.93 58.50 -55.34
CA GLY A 204 -9.44 59.86 -55.60
C GLY A 204 -8.78 59.98 -56.97
N VAL A 205 -7.88 59.06 -57.32
CA VAL A 205 -7.20 59.04 -58.63
C VAL A 205 -8.20 58.84 -59.77
N ALA A 206 -9.16 57.92 -59.61
CA ALA A 206 -10.22 57.71 -60.60
C ALA A 206 -11.10 58.95 -60.79
N GLY A 207 -11.47 59.62 -59.70
CA GLY A 207 -12.24 60.87 -59.73
C GLY A 207 -11.53 61.99 -60.48
N ILE A 208 -10.21 62.14 -60.28
CA ILE A 208 -9.40 63.11 -61.02
C ILE A 208 -9.38 62.78 -62.51
N ALA A 209 -9.15 61.51 -62.89
CA ALA A 209 -9.15 61.09 -64.29
C ALA A 209 -10.51 61.33 -64.99
N ILE A 210 -11.61 61.04 -64.30
CA ILE A 210 -12.98 61.31 -64.78
C ILE A 210 -13.21 62.82 -64.92
N GLY A 211 -12.76 63.63 -63.94
CA GLY A 211 -12.85 65.08 -63.99
C GLY A 211 -12.09 65.67 -65.19
N VAL A 212 -10.86 65.19 -65.45
CA VAL A 212 -10.08 65.58 -66.63
C VAL A 212 -10.81 65.20 -67.92
N ALA A 213 -11.28 63.95 -68.04
CA ALA A 213 -12.01 63.50 -69.23
C ALA A 213 -13.32 64.28 -69.47
N ALA A 214 -14.02 64.67 -68.40
CA ALA A 214 -15.23 65.48 -68.46
C ALA A 214 -14.93 66.92 -68.94
N LEU A 215 -13.85 67.54 -68.45
CA LEU A 215 -13.39 68.85 -68.94
C LEU A 215 -13.00 68.80 -70.42
N SER A 216 -12.27 67.77 -70.85
CA SER A 216 -11.84 67.62 -72.25
C SER A 216 -13.00 67.37 -73.23
N ARG A 217 -14.14 66.84 -72.77
CA ARG A 217 -15.35 66.71 -73.61
C ARG A 217 -16.13 68.02 -73.74
N ARG A 218 -16.04 68.92 -72.76
CA ARG A 218 -16.73 70.23 -72.80
C ARG A 218 -16.16 71.16 -73.87
N GLU A 219 -14.89 70.98 -74.24
CA GLU A 219 -14.23 71.77 -75.29
C GLU A 219 -14.61 71.32 -76.72
N LYS A 220 -15.40 70.26 -76.87
CA LYS A 220 -15.85 69.72 -78.17
C LYS A 220 -17.36 69.89 -78.44
N VAL A 221 -18.04 70.81 -77.74
CA VAL A 221 -19.42 71.22 -78.03
C VAL A 221 -19.46 72.69 -78.40
#